data_AF-A0AA36FV48-F1
#
_entry.id   AF-A0AA36FV48-F1
#
_cell.length_a   1.000
_cell.length_b   1.000
_cell.length_c   1.000
_cell.angle_alpha   90.00
_cell.angle_beta   90.00
_cell.angle_gamma   90.00
#
_symmetry.space_group_name_H-M   'P 1'
#
loop_
_entity.id
_entity.type
_entity.pdbx_description
1 polymer ?
#
loop_
_entity_poly.entity_id
_entity_poly.type
_entity_poly.pdbx_seq_one_letter_code
_entity_poly.pdbx_strand_id
1 'polypeptide(L)'
;MKLFLLCSVLAVGAMADLWYVKNPTKKDSVCAMVESKPKLSIQQGNTSFTLDIVNATVTGTCFGVVPVNDLHHANTMTVAFFPDGQFENATDDTWKLTLYFIKGENQYQLYNWTLEVHPTSKYNVSGLYQRALNSTTYSAAVLHAITCHSLPLNFEDGVQVVLGEARAVAFEDFSAPVWPKDLENDVCPADKPDKPDKPEKPKTSAVVPIIVGCFLVGLVVSVFVAYLIGRHRNRTRGYASV
;
A
#
# COMPACT_ATOMS: atom_id res chain seq x y z
N MET A 1 -39.66 -0.66 30.05
CA MET A 1 -39.20 -0.81 28.66
C MET A 1 -37.71 -0.47 28.65
N LYS A 2 -36.83 -1.45 28.43
CA LYS A 2 -35.37 -1.32 28.54
C LYS A 2 -34.84 -0.49 27.37
N LEU A 3 -34.19 0.64 27.66
CA LEU A 3 -33.48 1.45 26.68
C LEU A 3 -32.04 0.92 26.60
N PHE A 4 -31.70 0.29 25.46
CA PHE A 4 -30.39 -0.26 25.20
C PHE A 4 -29.36 0.86 24.98
N LEU A 5 -28.32 0.85 25.82
CA LEU A 5 -27.05 1.52 25.58
C LEU A 5 -26.42 0.93 24.30
N LEU A 6 -26.13 1.77 23.32
CA LEU A 6 -25.21 1.46 22.23
C LEU A 6 -23.93 2.27 22.46
N CYS A 7 -22.99 1.65 23.17
CA CYS A 7 -21.59 2.07 23.18
C CYS A 7 -21.00 1.80 21.79
N SER A 8 -20.89 2.83 20.97
CA SER A 8 -20.00 2.80 19.79
C SER A 8 -18.56 2.87 20.29
N VAL A 9 -17.90 1.72 20.38
CA VAL A 9 -16.45 1.63 20.54
C VAL A 9 -15.83 2.17 19.24
N LEU A 10 -15.33 3.40 19.28
CA LEU A 10 -14.37 3.89 18.29
C LEU A 10 -13.09 3.07 18.48
N ALA A 11 -12.90 2.06 17.63
CA ALA A 11 -11.60 1.44 17.47
C ALA A 11 -10.65 2.52 16.94
N VAL A 12 -9.75 3.00 17.81
CA VAL A 12 -8.62 3.83 17.41
C VAL A 12 -7.69 2.90 16.63
N GLY A 13 -7.91 2.79 15.32
CA GLY A 13 -6.93 2.18 14.43
C GLY A 13 -5.64 2.99 14.52
N ALA A 14 -4.51 2.32 14.78
CA ALA A 14 -3.19 2.94 14.66
C ALA A 14 -3.11 3.59 13.26
N MET A 15 -2.91 4.91 13.22
CA MET A 15 -2.75 5.63 11.96
C MET A 15 -1.46 5.13 11.28
N ALA A 16 -1.50 4.92 9.97
CA ALA A 16 -0.29 4.58 9.21
C ALA A 16 0.65 5.79 9.21
N ASP A 17 1.95 5.55 9.33
CA ASP A 17 2.97 6.59 9.27
C ASP A 17 3.32 6.87 7.81
N LEU A 18 3.28 8.15 7.43
CA LEU A 18 3.67 8.62 6.10
C LEU A 18 5.09 9.21 6.14
N TRP A 19 6.02 8.51 5.52
CA TRP A 19 7.40 8.95 5.29
C TRP A 19 7.56 9.52 3.89
N TYR A 20 8.30 10.62 3.75
CA TYR A 20 8.48 11.24 2.44
C TYR A 20 9.82 11.99 2.32
N VAL A 21 10.31 12.11 1.08
CA VAL A 21 11.56 12.81 0.76
C VAL A 21 11.26 14.02 -0.12
N LYS A 22 11.64 15.21 0.36
CA LYS A 22 11.48 16.46 -0.38
C LYS A 22 12.53 16.58 -1.49
N ASN A 23 12.09 17.07 -2.66
CA ASN A 23 12.97 17.40 -3.76
C ASN A 23 13.69 18.73 -3.47
N PRO A 24 15.03 18.76 -3.35
CA PRO A 24 15.75 19.99 -3.07
C PRO A 24 15.72 20.98 -4.25
N THR A 25 15.54 20.47 -5.46
CA THR A 25 15.60 21.23 -6.71
C THR A 25 14.27 21.86 -7.08
N LYS A 26 13.16 21.28 -6.61
CA LYS A 26 11.79 21.76 -6.86
C LYS A 26 11.13 22.09 -5.54
N LYS A 27 10.86 23.38 -5.33
CA LYS A 27 10.22 23.87 -4.12
C LYS A 27 8.92 23.11 -3.85
N ASP A 28 8.78 22.60 -2.63
CA ASP A 28 7.60 21.89 -2.12
C ASP A 28 7.23 20.60 -2.87
N SER A 29 8.11 20.09 -3.75
CA SER A 29 7.92 18.78 -4.40
C SER A 29 8.44 17.64 -3.52
N VAL A 30 7.84 16.46 -3.64
CA VAL A 30 8.23 15.22 -2.98
C VAL A 30 8.57 14.19 -4.05
N CYS A 31 9.70 13.50 -3.91
CA CYS A 31 10.18 12.54 -4.92
C CYS A 31 9.97 11.06 -4.54
N ALA A 32 9.71 10.79 -3.26
CA ALA A 32 9.44 9.45 -2.75
C ALA A 32 8.53 9.54 -1.52
N MET A 33 7.58 8.61 -1.41
CA MET A 33 6.67 8.47 -0.28
C MET A 33 6.51 7.00 0.08
N VAL A 34 6.46 6.71 1.38
CA VAL A 34 6.18 5.38 1.94
C VAL A 34 5.19 5.57 3.08
N GLU A 35 4.00 4.99 2.95
CA GLU A 35 2.98 4.92 3.99
C GLU A 35 2.94 3.49 4.53
N SER A 36 3.11 3.29 5.85
CA SER A 36 3.05 1.94 6.44
C SER A 36 2.87 1.93 7.96
N LYS A 37 2.70 0.74 8.52
CA LYS A 37 2.79 0.44 9.96
C LYS A 37 4.06 -0.38 10.23
N PRO A 38 5.20 0.29 10.43
CA PRO A 38 6.51 -0.35 10.47
C PRO A 38 6.78 -1.06 11.81
N LYS A 39 7.23 -2.31 11.73
CA LYS A 39 7.66 -3.12 12.89
C LYS A 39 9.04 -3.70 12.64
N LEU A 40 9.96 -3.52 13.59
CA LEU A 40 11.30 -4.08 13.54
C LEU A 40 11.40 -5.28 14.49
N SER A 41 11.99 -6.36 13.99
CA SER A 41 12.29 -7.59 14.73
C SER A 41 13.76 -7.94 14.55
N ILE A 42 14.49 -8.02 15.66
CA ILE A 42 15.91 -8.39 15.69
C ILE A 42 16.05 -9.68 16.50
N GLN A 43 16.81 -10.64 15.98
CA GLN A 43 17.24 -11.82 16.72
C GLN A 43 18.73 -11.71 17.03
N GLN A 44 19.09 -11.82 18.30
CA GLN A 44 20.46 -11.82 18.79
C GLN A 44 20.67 -13.04 19.68
N GLY A 45 21.35 -14.06 19.17
CA GLY A 45 21.48 -15.35 19.87
C GLY A 45 20.13 -15.98 20.17
N ASN A 46 19.81 -16.18 21.45
CA ASN A 46 18.52 -16.74 21.90
C ASN A 46 17.47 -15.68 22.25
N THR A 47 17.80 -14.40 22.14
CA THR A 47 16.88 -13.31 22.44
C THR A 47 16.34 -12.69 21.17
N SER A 48 15.03 -12.50 21.11
CA SER A 48 14.37 -11.70 20.08
C SER A 48 13.67 -10.51 20.73
N PHE A 49 13.72 -9.36 20.07
CA PHE A 49 12.92 -8.22 20.47
C PHE A 49 12.23 -7.62 19.26
N THR A 50 11.01 -7.14 19.49
CA THR A 50 10.18 -6.47 18.50
C THR A 50 9.86 -5.07 19.00
N LEU A 51 9.94 -4.09 18.11
CA LEU A 51 9.59 -2.70 18.40
C LEU A 51 8.85 -2.07 17.22
N ASP A 52 7.99 -1.11 17.52
CA ASP A 52 7.34 -0.27 16.53
C ASP A 52 8.26 0.90 16.18
N ILE A 53 8.41 1.21 14.89
CA ILE A 53 9.18 2.39 14.47
C ILE A 53 8.25 3.59 14.54
N VAL A 54 8.47 4.47 15.52
CA VAL A 54 7.64 5.66 15.76
C VAL A 54 8.51 6.91 15.91
N ASN A 55 7.91 8.10 15.74
CA ASN A 55 8.57 9.40 15.87
C ASN A 55 9.84 9.53 15.01
N ALA A 56 9.84 8.90 13.84
CA ALA A 56 11.01 8.87 12.98
C ALA A 56 11.22 10.21 12.24
N THR A 57 12.47 10.57 12.03
CA THR A 57 12.86 11.66 11.13
C THR A 57 13.24 11.06 9.78
N VAL A 58 12.70 11.64 8.70
CA VAL A 58 12.92 11.15 7.34
C VAL A 58 13.80 12.12 6.59
N THR A 59 14.89 11.60 6.04
CA THR A 59 15.81 12.31 5.15
C THR A 59 16.00 11.49 3.88
N GLY A 60 16.65 12.04 2.86
CA GLY A 60 16.85 11.32 1.62
C GLY A 60 17.38 12.18 0.50
N THR A 61 17.62 11.54 -0.64
CA THR A 61 18.00 12.22 -1.88
C THR A 61 17.07 11.86 -3.01
N CYS A 62 16.79 12.84 -3.86
CA CYS A 62 15.98 12.69 -5.05
C CYS A 62 16.88 12.65 -6.28
N PHE A 63 16.69 11.65 -7.13
CA PHE A 63 17.42 11.47 -8.39
C PHE A 63 18.95 11.49 -8.22
N GLY A 64 19.42 11.03 -7.05
CA GLY A 64 20.84 10.90 -6.76
C GLY A 64 21.46 9.77 -7.56
N VAL A 65 22.78 9.63 -7.46
CA VAL A 65 23.49 8.47 -8.00
C VAL A 65 24.00 7.64 -6.84
N VAL A 66 23.60 6.36 -6.80
CA VAL A 66 24.09 5.43 -5.79
C VAL A 66 24.91 4.34 -6.48
N PRO A 67 26.13 4.03 -5.99
CA PRO A 67 26.91 2.92 -6.48
C PRO A 67 26.30 1.63 -5.95
N VAL A 68 25.38 1.05 -6.71
CA VAL A 68 24.77 -0.24 -6.38
C VAL A 68 25.23 -1.25 -7.43
N ASN A 69 26.46 -1.75 -7.28
CA ASN A 69 27.22 -2.52 -8.27
C ASN A 69 27.55 -1.74 -9.56
N ASP A 70 26.67 -0.84 -10.01
CA ASP A 70 26.83 0.15 -11.07
C ASP A 70 26.28 1.53 -10.64
N LEU A 71 26.54 2.59 -11.43
CA LEU A 71 25.90 3.89 -11.21
C LEU A 71 24.43 3.84 -11.63
N HIS A 72 23.53 3.85 -10.63
CA HIS A 72 22.09 3.96 -10.87
C HIS A 72 21.55 5.31 -10.38
N HIS A 73 20.61 5.87 -11.15
CA HIS A 73 19.75 6.94 -10.65
C HIS A 73 18.82 6.37 -9.59
N ALA A 74 18.96 6.86 -8.37
CA ALA A 74 18.28 6.34 -7.20
C ALA A 74 17.63 7.45 -6.37
N ASN A 75 16.46 7.14 -5.81
CA ASN A 75 15.89 7.89 -4.71
C ASN A 75 16.23 7.13 -3.42
N THR A 76 16.82 7.81 -2.46
CA THR A 76 17.10 7.23 -1.14
C THR A 76 16.17 7.83 -0.11
N MET A 77 15.71 6.99 0.82
CA MET A 77 14.93 7.42 1.97
C MET A 77 15.57 6.82 3.22
N THR A 78 16.10 7.67 4.10
CA THR A 78 16.66 7.27 5.39
C THR A 78 15.71 7.70 6.50
N VAL A 79 15.18 6.71 7.20
CA VAL A 79 14.29 6.83 8.34
C VAL A 79 15.13 6.64 9.60
N ALA A 80 15.38 7.72 10.32
CA ALA A 80 16.12 7.72 11.57
C ALA A 80 15.15 7.73 12.76
N PHE A 81 15.30 6.81 13.70
CA PHE A 81 14.39 6.67 14.84
C PHE A 81 15.13 6.19 16.09
N PHE A 82 14.53 6.42 17.25
CA PHE A 82 14.99 5.82 18.49
C PHE A 82 14.24 4.49 18.70
N PRO A 83 14.92 3.40 19.09
CA PRO A 83 14.27 2.10 19.29
C PRO A 83 13.21 2.13 20.40
N ASP A 84 13.32 3.07 21.35
CA ASP A 84 12.34 3.30 22.42
C ASP A 84 11.29 4.38 22.06
N GLY A 85 11.30 4.86 20.82
CA GLY A 85 10.37 5.87 20.31
C GLY A 85 10.60 7.29 20.84
N GLN A 86 11.54 7.48 21.77
CA GLN A 86 11.96 8.78 22.29
C GLN A 86 13.46 8.82 22.54
N PHE A 87 14.00 10.03 22.51
CA PHE A 87 15.35 10.31 22.98
C PHE A 87 15.36 10.27 24.51
N GLU A 88 15.96 9.24 25.10
CA GLU A 88 16.05 9.11 26.56
C GLU A 88 17.36 9.69 27.11
N ASN A 89 18.51 9.44 26.47
CA ASN A 89 19.81 9.91 26.94
C ASN A 89 20.67 10.53 25.85
N ALA A 90 21.59 11.42 26.25
CA ALA A 90 22.56 12.07 25.36
C ALA A 90 23.53 11.11 24.65
N THR A 91 23.61 9.86 25.10
CA THR A 91 24.45 8.81 24.52
C THR A 91 23.67 7.88 23.59
N ASP A 92 22.34 7.99 23.52
CA ASP A 92 21.53 7.15 22.63
C ASP A 92 21.62 7.72 21.20
N ASP A 93 22.17 6.91 20.29
CA ASP A 93 22.21 7.22 18.87
C ASP A 93 20.96 6.70 18.15
N THR A 94 20.50 7.43 17.13
CA THR A 94 19.36 7.02 16.30
C THR A 94 19.72 5.83 15.43
N TRP A 95 18.84 4.83 15.36
CA TRP A 95 18.90 3.76 14.36
C TRP A 95 18.43 4.31 13.02
N LYS A 96 19.00 3.80 11.92
CA LYS A 96 18.71 4.30 10.57
C LYS A 96 18.35 3.16 9.64
N LEU A 97 17.10 3.18 9.17
CA LEU A 97 16.64 2.34 8.07
C LEU A 97 16.76 3.13 6.76
N THR A 98 17.58 2.68 5.83
CA THR A 98 17.70 3.30 4.50
C THR A 98 17.09 2.41 3.44
N LEU A 99 16.18 2.97 2.65
CA LEU A 99 15.53 2.34 1.51
C LEU A 99 16.09 2.94 0.21
N TYR A 100 16.38 2.07 -0.76
CA TYR A 100 16.94 2.46 -2.05
C TYR A 100 15.97 2.09 -3.16
N PHE A 101 15.41 3.12 -3.80
CA PHE A 101 14.60 2.95 -4.99
C PHE A 101 15.47 3.22 -6.22
N ILE A 102 15.42 2.33 -7.21
CA ILE A 102 16.06 2.54 -8.52
C ILE A 102 15.01 2.60 -9.62
N LYS A 103 15.30 3.36 -10.68
CA LYS A 103 14.43 3.49 -11.84
C LYS A 103 15.03 2.73 -13.03
N GLY A 104 14.23 1.84 -13.62
CA GLY A 104 14.46 1.29 -14.96
C GLY A 104 13.70 2.09 -16.02
N GLU A 105 13.60 1.57 -17.24
CA GLU A 105 12.96 2.29 -18.35
C GLU A 105 11.46 2.56 -18.08
N ASN A 106 10.70 1.52 -17.72
CA ASN A 106 9.24 1.58 -17.57
C ASN A 106 8.73 1.20 -16.17
N GLN A 107 9.65 0.96 -15.22
CA GLN A 107 9.32 0.57 -13.85
C GLN A 107 10.36 1.11 -12.89
N TYR A 108 10.00 1.23 -11.62
CA TYR A 108 10.95 1.44 -10.53
C TYR A 108 10.84 0.30 -9.52
N GLN A 109 11.88 0.14 -8.70
CA GLN A 109 11.98 -0.97 -7.76
C GLN A 109 12.54 -0.50 -6.43
N LEU A 110 12.00 -1.04 -5.33
CA LEU A 110 12.70 -1.07 -4.05
C LEU A 110 13.79 -2.13 -4.15
N TYR A 111 15.01 -1.69 -4.45
CA TYR A 111 16.10 -2.55 -4.88
C TYR A 111 16.99 -2.99 -3.73
N ASN A 112 17.25 -2.09 -2.78
CA ASN A 112 18.11 -2.39 -1.64
C ASN A 112 17.57 -1.71 -0.38
N TRP A 113 18.02 -2.18 0.77
CA TRP A 113 17.77 -1.57 2.05
C TRP A 113 18.88 -1.92 3.05
N THR A 114 19.14 -1.02 3.97
CA THR A 114 20.14 -1.20 5.03
C THR A 114 19.58 -0.73 6.36
N LEU A 115 20.03 -1.36 7.45
CA LEU A 115 19.66 -0.98 8.80
C LEU A 115 20.94 -0.81 9.61
N GLU A 116 21.21 0.42 10.01
CA GLU A 116 22.27 0.76 10.94
C GLU A 116 21.67 0.85 12.35
N VAL A 117 22.16 0.00 13.26
CA VAL A 117 21.77 0.03 14.67
C VAL A 117 22.96 0.39 15.54
N HIS A 118 22.69 1.18 16.57
CA HIS A 118 23.68 1.59 17.56
C HIS A 118 23.23 1.13 18.95
N PRO A 119 24.16 0.82 19.85
CA PRO A 119 23.80 0.36 21.17
C PRO A 119 23.12 1.51 21.94
N THR A 120 22.06 1.18 22.66
CA THR A 120 21.36 2.11 23.56
C THR A 120 21.43 1.62 25.00
N SER A 121 20.97 2.43 25.94
CA SER A 121 20.85 2.05 27.35
C SER A 121 20.06 0.74 27.58
N LYS A 122 19.13 0.39 26.67
CA LYS A 122 18.25 -0.78 26.75
C LYS A 122 18.60 -1.88 25.77
N TYR A 123 19.08 -1.53 24.57
CA TYR A 123 19.41 -2.48 23.52
C TYR A 123 20.92 -2.49 23.28
N ASN A 124 21.60 -3.54 23.76
CA ASN A 124 23.03 -3.72 23.52
C ASN A 124 23.29 -4.41 22.16
N VAL A 125 22.80 -3.79 21.09
CA VAL A 125 22.99 -4.24 19.70
C VAL A 125 23.68 -3.15 18.90
N SER A 126 24.62 -3.55 18.06
CA SER A 126 25.32 -2.64 17.15
C SER A 126 25.62 -3.39 15.87
N GLY A 127 25.39 -2.76 14.73
CA GLY A 127 25.66 -3.40 13.45
C GLY A 127 25.12 -2.64 12.27
N LEU A 128 25.65 -2.97 11.10
CA LEU A 128 25.13 -2.54 9.81
C LEU A 128 24.60 -3.78 9.09
N TYR A 129 23.28 -3.92 9.06
CA TYR A 129 22.61 -5.02 8.40
C TYR A 129 22.28 -4.64 6.96
N GLN A 130 22.68 -5.50 6.02
CA GLN A 130 22.37 -5.35 4.61
C GLN A 130 21.18 -6.23 4.21
N ARG A 131 20.57 -5.93 3.07
CA ARG A 131 19.53 -6.75 2.46
C ARG A 131 20.02 -8.20 2.30
N ALA A 132 19.21 -9.16 2.74
CA ALA A 132 19.49 -10.58 2.51
C ALA A 132 19.46 -10.92 1.00
N LEU A 133 20.40 -11.76 0.54
CA LEU A 133 20.52 -12.16 -0.87
C LEU A 133 19.24 -12.77 -1.46
N ASN A 134 18.47 -13.51 -0.65
CA ASN A 134 17.25 -14.19 -1.07
C ASN A 134 15.98 -13.34 -0.89
N SER A 135 16.12 -12.06 -0.57
CA SER A 135 14.97 -11.18 -0.38
C SER A 135 14.27 -10.86 -1.70
N THR A 136 12.94 -10.86 -1.67
CA THR A 136 12.10 -10.46 -2.80
C THR A 136 12.35 -8.99 -3.16
N THR A 137 12.56 -8.71 -4.44
CA THR A 137 12.56 -7.34 -4.96
C THR A 137 11.12 -6.91 -5.24
N TYR A 138 10.77 -5.67 -4.87
CA TYR A 138 9.43 -5.13 -5.09
C TYR A 138 9.48 -4.08 -6.18
N SER A 139 8.63 -4.21 -7.20
CA SER A 139 8.62 -3.34 -8.37
C SER A 139 7.22 -2.84 -8.68
N ALA A 140 7.15 -1.64 -9.24
CA ALA A 140 5.95 -1.07 -9.82
C ALA A 140 6.27 -0.36 -11.13
N ALA A 141 5.30 -0.29 -12.03
CA ALA A 141 5.37 0.54 -13.21
C ALA A 141 5.57 2.02 -12.83
N VAL A 142 6.12 2.81 -13.74
CA VAL A 142 6.16 4.27 -13.59
C VAL A 142 4.73 4.79 -13.42
N LEU A 143 4.51 5.77 -12.53
CA LEU A 143 3.18 6.26 -12.11
C LEU A 143 2.28 5.24 -11.38
N HIS A 144 2.79 4.08 -10.97
CA HIS A 144 2.07 3.17 -10.08
C HIS A 144 2.68 3.18 -8.68
N ALA A 145 1.91 2.85 -7.66
CA ALA A 145 2.41 2.58 -6.31
C ALA A 145 2.59 1.08 -6.07
N ILE A 146 3.68 0.73 -5.39
CA ILE A 146 3.83 -0.58 -4.77
C ILE A 146 2.84 -0.65 -3.60
N THR A 147 1.93 -1.61 -3.59
CA THR A 147 0.96 -1.81 -2.49
C THR A 147 1.01 -3.23 -1.97
N CYS A 148 1.17 -3.38 -0.65
CA CYS A 148 1.37 -4.66 0.00
C CYS A 148 0.64 -4.71 1.35
N HIS A 149 -0.04 -5.82 1.66
CA HIS A 149 -0.60 -6.04 2.99
C HIS A 149 0.51 -6.21 4.03
N SER A 150 1.58 -6.90 3.65
CA SER A 150 2.80 -7.05 4.45
C SER A 150 4.01 -7.03 3.53
N LEU A 151 4.92 -6.08 3.75
CA LEU A 151 6.17 -5.95 3.02
C LEU A 151 7.34 -6.29 3.94
N PRO A 152 7.81 -7.55 3.97
CA PRO A 152 8.99 -7.92 4.73
C PRO A 152 10.27 -7.43 4.05
N LEU A 153 11.04 -6.64 4.77
CA LEU A 153 12.42 -6.27 4.48
C LEU A 153 13.32 -7.21 5.29
N ASN A 154 13.79 -8.28 4.66
CA ASN A 154 14.69 -9.22 5.34
C ASN A 154 16.14 -8.77 5.17
N PHE A 155 16.85 -8.79 6.28
CA PHE A 155 18.26 -8.47 6.36
C PHE A 155 19.06 -9.76 6.59
N GLU A 156 20.38 -9.65 6.46
CA GLU A 156 21.29 -10.69 6.92
C GLU A 156 21.10 -10.98 8.42
N ASP A 157 21.57 -12.14 8.87
CA ASP A 157 21.54 -12.57 10.28
C ASP A 157 20.13 -12.67 10.91
N GLY A 158 19.08 -12.82 10.09
CA GLY A 158 17.71 -13.06 10.57
C GLY A 158 17.01 -11.83 11.13
N VAL A 159 17.57 -10.63 10.92
CA VAL A 159 16.92 -9.35 11.22
C VAL A 159 15.83 -9.06 10.17
N GLN A 160 14.69 -8.54 10.61
CA GLN A 160 13.55 -8.26 9.74
C GLN A 160 12.85 -6.97 10.13
N VAL A 161 12.58 -6.11 9.15
CA VAL A 161 11.61 -5.02 9.28
C VAL A 161 10.38 -5.39 8.46
N VAL A 162 9.20 -5.35 9.04
CA VAL A 162 7.94 -5.57 8.34
C VAL A 162 7.21 -4.24 8.23
N LEU A 163 7.00 -3.78 7.00
CA LEU A 163 6.11 -2.63 6.74
C LEU A 163 4.69 -3.18 6.52
N GLY A 164 3.82 -3.04 7.51
CA GLY A 164 2.42 -3.47 7.42
C GLY A 164 1.57 -2.45 6.65
N GLU A 165 0.60 -2.94 5.86
CA GLU A 165 -0.26 -2.11 4.99
C GLU A 165 0.55 -1.10 4.16
N ALA A 166 1.70 -1.55 3.63
CA ALA A 166 2.67 -0.70 2.99
C ALA A 166 2.21 -0.20 1.63
N ARG A 167 2.39 1.09 1.39
CA ARG A 167 2.23 1.74 0.10
C ARG A 167 3.47 2.58 -0.17
N ALA A 168 4.13 2.36 -1.29
CA ALA A 168 5.34 3.09 -1.65
C ALA A 168 5.27 3.61 -3.08
N VAL A 169 5.78 4.82 -3.29
CA VAL A 169 5.96 5.42 -4.61
C VAL A 169 7.24 6.24 -4.66
N ALA A 170 7.92 6.21 -5.81
CA ALA A 170 9.17 6.93 -6.03
C ALA A 170 9.28 7.42 -7.48
N PHE A 171 10.24 8.34 -7.70
CA PHE A 171 10.62 8.91 -9.01
C PHE A 171 9.60 9.81 -9.69
N GLU A 172 8.58 10.23 -8.94
CA GLU A 172 7.58 11.20 -9.39
C GLU A 172 7.64 12.46 -8.54
N ASP A 173 7.34 13.61 -9.12
CA ASP A 173 7.31 14.90 -8.42
C ASP A 173 5.90 15.20 -7.93
N PHE A 174 5.63 14.88 -6.67
CA PHE A 174 4.35 15.16 -6.03
C PHE A 174 4.34 16.57 -5.44
N SER A 175 3.28 17.34 -5.68
CA SER A 175 3.15 18.72 -5.19
C SER A 175 2.94 18.86 -3.68
N ALA A 176 2.67 17.75 -2.99
CA ALA A 176 2.46 17.71 -1.54
C ALA A 176 2.79 16.31 -0.99
N PRO A 177 3.13 16.18 0.30
CA PRO A 177 3.26 14.89 1.00
C PRO A 177 1.87 14.32 1.32
N VAL A 178 1.06 14.10 0.31
CA VAL A 178 -0.30 13.55 0.41
C VAL A 178 -0.42 12.45 -0.63
N TRP A 179 -1.03 11.34 -0.25
CA TRP A 179 -1.20 10.22 -1.16
C TRP A 179 -2.07 10.60 -2.37
N PRO A 180 -1.59 10.44 -3.63
CA PRO A 180 -2.34 10.82 -4.81
C PRO A 180 -3.55 9.90 -5.04
N LYS A 181 -4.68 10.48 -5.45
CA LYS A 181 -5.93 9.72 -5.66
C LYS A 181 -5.95 8.93 -6.97
N ASP A 182 -5.25 9.41 -7.98
CA ASP A 182 -5.26 8.86 -9.34
C ASP A 182 -4.10 7.88 -9.59
N LEU A 183 -3.39 7.48 -8.53
CA LEU A 183 -2.27 6.56 -8.63
C LEU A 183 -2.76 5.11 -8.68
N GLU A 184 -2.47 4.42 -9.77
CA GLU A 184 -2.74 2.99 -9.89
C GLU A 184 -1.79 2.20 -8.96
N ASN A 185 -2.18 0.97 -8.58
CA ASN A 185 -1.45 0.19 -7.59
C ASN A 185 -0.99 -1.14 -8.18
N ASP A 186 0.31 -1.40 -8.07
CA ASP A 186 0.91 -2.69 -8.35
C ASP A 186 1.01 -3.48 -7.04
N VAL A 187 0.22 -4.56 -6.98
CA VAL A 187 0.08 -5.37 -5.78
C VAL A 187 1.27 -6.32 -5.62
N CYS A 188 1.77 -6.43 -4.39
CA CYS A 188 2.83 -7.36 -4.01
C CYS A 188 2.53 -8.81 -4.44
N PRO A 189 3.54 -9.60 -4.85
CA PRO A 189 3.33 -10.99 -5.27
C PRO A 189 2.61 -11.87 -4.25
N ALA A 190 2.89 -11.69 -2.95
CA ALA A 190 2.28 -12.46 -1.86
C ALA A 190 0.79 -12.16 -1.65
N ASP A 191 0.33 -10.98 -2.07
CA ASP A 191 -1.07 -10.55 -1.94
C ASP A 191 -1.86 -10.77 -3.23
N LYS A 192 -1.18 -11.17 -4.31
CA LYS A 192 -1.88 -11.64 -5.50
C LYS A 192 -2.59 -12.93 -5.07
N PRO A 193 -3.93 -13.01 -5.22
CA PRO A 193 -4.62 -14.25 -4.93
C PRO A 193 -3.95 -15.33 -5.78
N ASP A 194 -3.46 -16.40 -5.15
CA ASP A 194 -2.89 -17.55 -5.83
C ASP A 194 -3.77 -17.84 -7.04
N LYS A 195 -3.23 -17.69 -8.26
CA LYS A 195 -3.89 -18.30 -9.41
C LYS A 195 -3.80 -19.81 -9.10
N PRO A 196 -4.90 -20.55 -8.82
CA PRO A 196 -4.84 -21.96 -9.13
C PRO A 196 -4.59 -22.02 -10.63
N ASP A 197 -3.68 -22.88 -11.08
CA ASP A 197 -3.41 -23.15 -12.49
C ASP A 197 -4.72 -23.24 -13.28
N LYS A 198 -5.10 -22.12 -13.88
CA LYS A 198 -6.28 -22.02 -14.72
C LYS A 198 -5.97 -20.94 -15.73
N PRO A 199 -6.10 -21.24 -17.04
CA PRO A 199 -5.85 -20.26 -18.06
C PRO A 199 -6.74 -19.05 -17.75
N GLU A 200 -6.09 -17.90 -17.78
CA GLU A 200 -6.67 -16.58 -17.70
C GLU A 200 -7.98 -16.56 -18.48
N LYS A 201 -9.10 -16.64 -17.77
CA LYS A 201 -10.36 -16.24 -18.39
C LYS A 201 -10.22 -14.74 -18.59
N PRO A 202 -10.28 -14.22 -19.83
CA PRO A 202 -10.46 -12.80 -20.02
C PRO A 202 -11.68 -12.41 -19.19
N LYS A 203 -11.64 -11.24 -18.54
CA LYS A 203 -12.84 -10.64 -17.94
C LYS A 203 -13.90 -10.50 -19.04
N THR A 204 -14.65 -11.56 -19.31
CA THR A 204 -15.85 -11.52 -20.12
C THR A 204 -16.86 -10.81 -19.26
N SER A 205 -16.84 -9.49 -19.41
CA SER A 205 -17.90 -8.54 -19.12
C SER A 205 -19.15 -9.20 -18.54
N ALA A 206 -19.16 -9.41 -17.22
CA ALA A 206 -20.36 -9.86 -16.48
C ALA A 206 -21.51 -8.84 -16.61
N VAL A 207 -21.20 -7.64 -17.13
CA VAL A 207 -22.14 -6.61 -17.54
C VAL A 207 -23.05 -7.09 -18.68
N VAL A 208 -22.57 -7.89 -19.64
CA VAL A 208 -23.39 -8.32 -20.79
C VAL A 208 -24.60 -9.18 -20.37
N PRO A 209 -24.46 -10.28 -19.60
CA PRO A 209 -25.62 -11.07 -19.18
C PRO A 209 -26.57 -10.29 -18.25
N ILE A 210 -26.06 -9.33 -17.46
CA ILE A 210 -26.90 -8.47 -16.60
C ILE A 210 -27.74 -7.50 -17.44
N ILE A 211 -27.13 -6.83 -18.42
CA ILE A 211 -27.83 -5.91 -19.32
C ILE A 211 -28.91 -6.66 -20.11
N VAL A 212 -28.56 -7.82 -20.69
CA VAL A 212 -29.53 -8.64 -21.45
C VAL A 212 -30.70 -9.07 -20.55
N GLY A 213 -30.44 -9.40 -19.29
CA GLY A 213 -31.48 -9.71 -18.30
C GLY A 213 -32.43 -8.54 -18.04
N CYS A 214 -31.91 -7.33 -17.84
CA CYS A 214 -32.72 -6.13 -17.62
C CYS A 214 -33.60 -5.76 -18.83
N PHE A 215 -33.07 -5.88 -20.05
CA PHE A 215 -33.84 -5.63 -21.28
C PHE A 215 -34.98 -6.64 -21.47
N LEU A 216 -34.74 -7.93 -21.21
CA LEU A 216 -35.76 -8.97 -21.30
C LEU A 216 -36.91 -8.72 -20.32
N VAL A 217 -36.61 -8.39 -19.06
CA VAL A 217 -37.62 -8.08 -18.04
C VAL A 217 -38.41 -6.82 -18.41
N GLY A 218 -37.74 -5.76 -18.87
CA GLY A 218 -38.40 -4.52 -19.28
C GLY A 218 -39.39 -4.73 -20.42
N LEU A 219 -39.04 -5.56 -21.41
CA LEU A 219 -39.92 -5.87 -22.55
C LEU A 219 -41.16 -6.64 -22.11
N VAL A 220 -41.01 -7.63 -21.22
CA VAL A 220 -42.13 -8.40 -20.67
C VAL A 220 -43.10 -7.51 -19.91
N VAL A 221 -42.61 -6.62 -19.05
CA VAL A 221 -43.46 -5.68 -18.29
C VAL A 221 -44.22 -4.74 -19.22
N SER A 222 -43.56 -4.19 -20.25
CA SER A 222 -44.19 -3.30 -21.24
C SER A 222 -45.36 -3.98 -21.96
N VAL A 223 -45.14 -5.22 -22.46
CA VAL A 223 -46.19 -6.01 -23.11
C VAL A 223 -47.34 -6.30 -22.14
N PHE A 224 -47.03 -6.59 -20.88
CA PHE A 224 -48.04 -6.86 -19.85
C PHE A 224 -48.93 -5.63 -19.59
N VAL A 225 -48.33 -4.44 -19.49
CA VAL A 225 -49.07 -3.18 -19.32
C VAL A 225 -49.94 -2.89 -20.56
N ALA A 226 -49.39 -3.04 -21.76
CA ALA A 226 -50.15 -2.85 -23.01
C ALA A 226 -51.33 -3.82 -23.11
N TYR A 227 -51.14 -5.08 -22.72
CA TYR A 227 -52.20 -6.08 -22.67
C TYR A 227 -53.29 -5.72 -21.66
N LEU A 228 -52.92 -5.26 -20.45
CA LEU A 228 -53.89 -4.85 -19.43
C LEU A 228 -54.71 -3.65 -19.90
N ILE A 229 -54.09 -2.66 -20.53
CA ILE A 229 -54.80 -1.50 -21.10
C ILE A 229 -55.71 -1.93 -22.24
N GLY A 230 -55.24 -2.79 -23.15
CA GLY A 230 -56.05 -3.33 -24.24
C GLY A 230 -57.24 -4.15 -23.75
N ARG A 231 -57.03 -5.00 -22.76
CA ARG A 231 -58.07 -5.80 -22.09
C ARG A 231 -59.07 -4.91 -21.34
N HIS A 232 -58.60 -3.86 -20.69
CA HIS A 232 -59.47 -2.89 -20.02
C HIS A 232 -60.33 -2.10 -21.01
N ARG A 233 -59.74 -1.66 -22.13
CA ARG A 233 -60.44 -0.93 -23.19
C ARG A 233 -61.46 -1.79 -23.95
N ASN A 234 -61.20 -3.08 -24.13
CA ASN A 234 -62.17 -3.99 -24.75
C ASN A 234 -63.39 -4.23 -23.85
N ARG A 235 -63.23 -4.19 -22.52
CA ARG A 235 -64.34 -4.29 -21.55
C ARG A 235 -65.20 -3.04 -21.47
N THR A 236 -64.70 -1.89 -21.95
CA THR A 236 -65.44 -0.61 -21.94
C THR A 236 -66.17 -0.33 -23.26
N ARG A 237 -66.13 -1.26 -24.23
CA ARG A 237 -66.77 -1.09 -25.56
C ARG A 237 -67.83 -2.15 -25.93
N GLY A 238 -68.29 -2.98 -24.99
CA GLY A 238 -69.55 -3.72 -25.12
C GLY A 238 -70.21 -3.74 -23.75
N TYR A 239 -71.41 -3.19 -23.54
CA TYR A 239 -72.62 -3.28 -24.34
C TYR A 239 -73.26 -1.91 -24.58
N ALA A 240 -73.45 -1.54 -25.85
CA ALA A 240 -74.51 -0.64 -26.30
C ALA A 240 -75.31 -1.37 -27.39
N SER A 241 -76.57 -1.67 -27.04
CA SER A 241 -77.74 -2.06 -27.85
C SER A 241 -77.53 -2.77 -29.21
N VAL A 242 -78.00 -4.02 -29.33
CA VAL A 242 -79.37 -4.38 -29.77
C VAL A 242 -79.78 -5.65 -29.01
#